data_AF-A0AAW2JFA1-F1
#
_entry.id   AF-A0AAW2JFA1-F1
#
_cell.length_a   1.000
_cell.length_b   1.000
_cell.length_c   1.000
_cell.angle_alpha   90.00
_cell.angle_beta   90.00
_cell.angle_gamma   90.00
#
_symmetry.space_group_name_H-M   'P 1'
#
loop_
_entity.id
_entity.type
_entity.pdbx_description
1 polymer ?
#
loop_
_entity_poly.entity_id
_entity_poly.type
_entity_poly.pdbx_seq_one_letter_code
_entity_poly.pdbx_strand_id
1 'polypeptide(L)'
;MYYAAANGLVEAFNKTLCNLLKKVVAKSKRDWHERIGEALWAYRTTVRTPTQATPYALVYGVEAVIPLEQQIPPLRIAIQERLTEEENAQIRLEELEALDEKRLEAQQRLECYQARLSWALNKKAA
;
A
#
# COMPACT_ATOMS: atom_id res chain seq x y z
N MET A 1 -19.70 21.22 3.01
CA MET A 1 -18.45 22.01 2.87
C MET A 1 -17.51 21.21 1.98
N TYR A 2 -17.17 21.71 0.78
CA TYR A 2 -16.32 20.99 -0.19
C TYR A 2 -14.86 21.40 0.00
N TYR A 3 -13.96 20.44 0.27
CA TYR A 3 -12.54 20.70 0.47
C TYR A 3 -11.73 20.00 -0.62
N ALA A 4 -11.35 20.76 -1.65
CA ALA A 4 -10.83 20.23 -2.91
C ALA A 4 -9.57 19.34 -2.76
N ALA A 5 -8.66 19.67 -1.83
CA ALA A 5 -7.40 18.94 -1.65
C ALA A 5 -7.60 17.54 -1.02
N ALA A 6 -8.37 17.41 0.07
CA ALA A 6 -8.65 16.07 0.63
C ALA A 6 -9.59 15.27 -0.28
N ASN A 7 -10.54 15.95 -0.94
CA ASN A 7 -11.42 15.30 -1.89
C ASN A 7 -10.65 14.70 -3.07
N GLY A 8 -9.62 15.38 -3.59
CA GLY A 8 -8.79 14.84 -4.67
C GLY A 8 -8.05 13.54 -4.32
N LEU A 9 -7.52 13.42 -3.10
CA LEU A 9 -6.87 12.18 -2.63
C LEU A 9 -7.88 11.04 -2.48
N VAL A 10 -9.05 11.33 -1.90
CA VAL A 10 -10.14 10.37 -1.74
C VAL A 10 -10.67 9.92 -3.10
N GLU A 11 -10.82 10.84 -4.05
CA GLU A 11 -11.24 10.53 -5.43
C GLU A 11 -10.24 9.65 -6.16
N ALA A 12 -8.93 9.94 -6.05
CA ALA A 12 -7.88 9.13 -6.65
C ALA A 12 -7.84 7.70 -6.05
N PHE A 13 -8.02 7.59 -4.74
CA PHE A 13 -8.16 6.29 -4.07
C PHE A 13 -9.40 5.53 -4.56
N ASN A 14 -10.57 6.18 -4.54
CA ASN A 14 -11.84 5.58 -4.98
C ASN A 14 -11.76 5.11 -6.44
N LYS A 15 -11.11 5.88 -7.31
CA LYS A 15 -10.87 5.48 -8.72
C LYS A 15 -10.01 4.23 -8.80
N THR A 16 -8.95 4.14 -8.00
CA THR A 16 -8.07 2.96 -7.96
C THR A 16 -8.83 1.73 -7.45
N LEU A 17 -9.58 1.89 -6.36
CA LEU A 17 -10.40 0.83 -5.77
C LEU A 17 -11.46 0.33 -6.75
N CYS A 18 -12.17 1.24 -7.42
CA CYS A 18 -13.15 0.88 -8.45
C CYS A 18 -12.52 0.10 -9.60
N ASN A 19 -11.30 0.45 -10.02
CA ASN A 19 -10.60 -0.27 -11.09
C ASN A 19 -10.15 -1.66 -10.66
N LEU A 20 -9.72 -1.83 -9.40
CA LEU A 20 -9.42 -3.15 -8.84
C LEU A 20 -10.68 -4.00 -8.72
N LEU A 21 -11.74 -3.46 -8.13
CA LEU A 21 -13.05 -4.11 -8.01
C LEU A 21 -13.55 -4.60 -9.36
N LYS A 22 -13.51 -3.77 -10.41
CA LYS A 22 -13.91 -4.16 -11.77
C LYS A 22 -13.20 -5.40 -12.29
N LYS A 23 -11.93 -5.62 -11.90
CA LYS A 23 -11.16 -6.81 -12.30
C LYS A 23 -11.59 -8.03 -11.48
N VAL A 24 -11.80 -7.87 -10.18
CA VAL A 24 -12.19 -8.98 -9.29
C VAL A 24 -13.62 -9.46 -9.60
N VAL A 25 -14.54 -8.54 -9.87
CA VAL A 25 -15.96 -8.81 -10.16
C VAL A 25 -16.24 -9.01 -11.66
N ALA A 26 -15.21 -9.36 -12.44
CA ALA A 26 -15.32 -9.46 -13.90
C ALA A 26 -16.34 -10.53 -14.35
N LYS A 27 -16.51 -11.60 -13.57
CA LYS A 27 -17.45 -12.69 -13.85
C LYS A 27 -18.89 -12.35 -13.47
N SER A 28 -19.09 -11.67 -12.35
CA SER A 28 -20.40 -11.20 -11.88
C SER A 28 -20.19 -9.87 -11.18
N LYS A 29 -20.99 -8.86 -11.55
CA LYS A 29 -20.93 -7.53 -10.90
C LYS A 29 -21.82 -7.44 -9.65
N ARG A 30 -22.59 -8.49 -9.34
CA ARG A 30 -23.59 -8.49 -8.26
C ARG A 30 -22.98 -8.78 -6.89
N ASP A 31 -21.86 -9.48 -6.84
CA ASP A 31 -21.10 -9.90 -5.67
C ASP A 31 -19.96 -8.93 -5.28
N TRP A 32 -20.01 -7.68 -5.74
CA TRP A 32 -18.97 -6.70 -5.44
C TRP A 32 -18.76 -6.47 -3.95
N HIS A 33 -19.83 -6.56 -3.16
CA HIS A 33 -19.80 -6.38 -1.71
C HIS A 33 -19.11 -7.53 -0.99
N GLU A 34 -19.15 -8.74 -1.53
CA GLU A 34 -18.39 -9.90 -1.03
C GLU A 34 -16.92 -9.81 -1.41
N ARG A 35 -16.62 -9.24 -2.59
CA ARG A 35 -15.28 -9.17 -3.19
C ARG A 35 -14.49 -7.90 -2.83
N ILE A 36 -15.11 -6.95 -2.14
CA ILE A 36 -14.45 -5.69 -1.76
C ILE A 36 -13.27 -5.92 -0.80
N GLY A 37 -13.35 -6.93 0.06
CA GLY A 37 -12.25 -7.32 0.94
C GLY A 37 -11.00 -7.71 0.15
N GLU A 38 -11.16 -8.49 -0.92
CA GLU A 38 -10.05 -8.91 -1.79
C GLU A 38 -9.43 -7.74 -2.55
N ALA A 39 -10.26 -6.83 -3.07
CA ALA A 39 -9.78 -5.64 -3.76
C ALA A 39 -9.00 -4.69 -2.82
N LEU A 40 -9.50 -4.52 -1.59
CA LEU A 40 -8.80 -3.75 -0.56
C LEU A 40 -7.50 -4.42 -0.12
N TRP A 41 -7.51 -5.75 0.04
CA TRP A 41 -6.30 -6.51 0.36
C TRP A 41 -5.23 -6.32 -0.71
N ALA A 42 -5.59 -6.55 -1.98
CA ALA A 42 -4.69 -6.35 -3.11
C ALA A 42 -4.13 -4.91 -3.16
N TYR A 43 -4.95 -3.90 -2.88
CA TYR A 43 -4.48 -2.52 -2.80
C TYR A 43 -3.45 -2.32 -1.68
N ARG A 44 -3.71 -2.87 -0.49
CA ARG A 44 -2.88 -2.69 0.71
C ARG A 44 -1.55 -3.43 0.64
N THR A 45 -1.50 -4.59 -0.02
CA THR A 45 -0.29 -5.45 -0.08
C THR A 45 0.50 -5.33 -1.39
N THR A 46 0.09 -4.47 -2.32
CA THR A 46 0.82 -4.24 -3.58
C THR A 46 1.66 -2.96 -3.50
N VAL A 47 2.93 -3.04 -3.91
CA VAL A 47 3.83 -1.89 -3.98
C VAL A 47 3.28 -0.86 -4.96
N ARG A 48 3.19 0.40 -4.52
CA ARG A 48 2.68 1.49 -5.34
C ARG A 48 3.84 2.22 -6.00
N THR A 49 3.82 2.35 -7.32
CA THR A 49 4.87 3.03 -8.09
C THR A 49 5.26 4.43 -7.57
N PRO A 50 4.32 5.29 -7.13
CA PRO A 50 4.68 6.62 -6.64
C PRO A 50 5.46 6.62 -5.34
N THR A 51 5.15 5.70 -4.42
CA THR A 51 5.75 5.65 -3.07
C THR A 51 6.84 4.59 -2.95
N GLN A 52 6.90 3.63 -3.87
CA GLN A 52 7.77 2.45 -3.83
C GLN A 52 7.60 1.57 -2.57
N ALA A 53 6.45 1.69 -1.90
CA ALA A 53 6.10 0.93 -0.71
C ALA A 53 4.66 0.39 -0.81
N THR A 54 4.34 -0.63 -0.01
CA THR A 54 2.95 -1.08 0.15
C THR A 54 2.21 -0.14 1.13
N PRO A 55 0.92 0.16 0.91
CA PRO A 55 0.16 0.95 1.87
C PRO A 55 0.10 0.32 3.26
N TYR A 56 0.13 -1.02 3.35
CA TYR A 56 0.17 -1.73 4.63
C TYR A 56 1.45 -1.41 5.41
N ALA A 57 2.61 -1.48 4.77
CA ALA A 57 3.89 -1.18 5.42
C ALA A 57 3.99 0.27 5.90
N LEU A 58 3.41 1.23 5.19
CA LEU A 58 3.38 2.64 5.62
C LEU A 58 2.49 2.87 6.86
N VAL A 59 1.48 2.02 7.08
CA VAL A 59 0.62 2.11 8.26
C VAL A 59 1.23 1.37 9.45
N TYR A 60 1.69 0.14 9.23
CA TYR A 60 2.08 -0.78 10.30
C TYR A 60 3.59 -0.98 10.48
N GLY A 61 4.43 -0.39 9.63
CA GLY A 61 5.90 -0.53 9.69
C GLY A 61 6.49 -1.78 9.06
N VAL A 62 5.64 -2.76 8.73
CA VAL A 62 6.03 -4.08 8.19
C VAL A 62 5.16 -4.48 7.02
N GLU A 63 5.70 -5.37 6.18
CA GLU A 63 4.94 -5.98 5.09
C GLU A 63 3.90 -6.97 5.62
N ALA A 64 2.73 -6.98 4.98
CA ALA A 64 1.68 -7.94 5.30
C ALA A 64 2.14 -9.36 4.96
N VAL A 65 1.81 -10.33 5.83
CA VAL A 65 1.94 -11.75 5.51
C VAL A 65 0.75 -12.16 4.66
N ILE A 66 1.00 -12.54 3.40
CA ILE A 66 -0.08 -12.99 2.50
C ILE A 66 -0.40 -14.48 2.72
N PRO A 67 -1.62 -14.94 2.35
CA PRO A 67 -2.00 -16.34 2.56
C PRO A 67 -1.05 -17.38 1.94
N LEU A 68 -0.41 -17.04 0.82
CA LEU A 68 0.61 -17.90 0.20
C LEU A 68 1.85 -18.08 1.10
N GLU A 69 2.26 -17.01 1.78
CA GLU A 69 3.40 -17.01 2.70
C GLU A 69 3.10 -17.77 4.00
N GLN A 70 1.83 -18.00 4.35
CA GLN A 70 1.48 -18.91 5.44
C GLN A 70 1.68 -20.38 5.07
N GLN A 71 1.46 -20.74 3.80
CA GLN A 71 1.67 -22.11 3.31
C GLN A 71 3.15 -22.38 3.03
N ILE A 72 3.87 -21.35 2.58
CA ILE A 72 5.29 -21.40 2.27
C ILE A 72 5.97 -20.23 3.01
N PRO A 73 6.38 -20.44 4.28
CA PRO A 73 7.00 -19.40 5.08
C PRO A 73 8.22 -18.78 4.39
N PRO A 74 8.19 -17.47 4.10
CA PRO A 74 9.38 -16.79 3.61
C PRO A 74 10.43 -16.70 4.72
N LEU A 75 11.68 -16.46 4.34
CA LEU A 75 12.81 -16.41 5.26
C LEU A 75 12.55 -15.51 6.49
N ARG A 76 11.87 -14.38 6.31
CA ARG A 76 11.53 -13.47 7.42
C ARG A 76 10.67 -14.13 8.52
N ILE A 77 9.69 -14.94 8.14
CA ILE A 77 8.81 -15.64 9.11
C ILE A 77 9.56 -16.80 9.75
N ALA A 78 10.33 -17.55 8.97
CA ALA A 78 11.15 -18.65 9.49
C ALA A 78 12.23 -18.19 10.48
N ILE A 79 12.74 -16.96 10.34
CA ILE A 79 13.64 -16.33 11.31
C ILE A 79 12.83 -15.93 12.55
N GLN A 80 11.70 -15.24 12.37
CA GLN A 80 10.87 -14.75 13.47
C GLN A 80 10.37 -15.86 14.41
N GLU A 81 10.05 -17.03 13.86
CA GLU A 81 9.64 -18.22 14.62
C GLU A 81 10.73 -18.79 15.53
N ARG A 82 12.00 -18.45 15.28
CA ARG A 82 13.16 -18.93 16.07
C ARG A 82 13.59 -17.95 17.16
N LEU A 83 13.00 -16.75 17.18
CA LEU A 83 13.33 -15.71 18.14
C LEU A 83 12.52 -15.87 19.41
N THR A 84 13.12 -15.48 20.53
CA THR A 84 12.42 -15.28 21.79
C THR A 84 11.42 -14.12 21.69
N GLU A 85 10.51 -14.03 22.66
CA GLU A 85 9.53 -12.94 22.69
C GLU A 85 10.23 -11.58 22.88
N GLU A 86 11.28 -11.53 23.68
CA GLU A 86 12.09 -10.32 23.90
C GLU A 86 12.82 -9.88 22.62
N GLU A 87 13.45 -10.80 21.90
CA GLU A 87 14.11 -10.49 20.63
C GLU A 87 13.11 -10.00 19.57
N ASN A 88 11.95 -10.64 19.49
CA ASN A 88 10.87 -10.22 18.59
C ASN A 88 10.36 -8.81 18.95
N ALA A 89 10.18 -8.51 20.24
CA ALA A 89 9.76 -7.19 20.69
C ALA A 89 10.81 -6.11 20.36
N GLN A 90 12.10 -6.43 20.51
CA GLN A 90 13.19 -5.51 20.18
C GLN A 90 13.23 -5.19 18.68
N ILE A 91 13.16 -6.19 17.81
CA ILE A 91 13.09 -5.98 16.36
C ILE A 91 11.85 -5.16 16.00
N ARG A 92 10.71 -5.46 16.63
CA ARG A 92 9.47 -4.74 16.37
C ARG A 92 9.57 -3.26 16.76
N LEU A 93 10.28 -2.94 17.83
CA LEU A 93 10.54 -1.57 18.25
C LEU A 93 11.39 -0.84 17.19
N GLU A 94 12.47 -1.45 16.73
CA GLU A 94 13.35 -0.88 15.70
C GLU A 94 12.60 -0.60 14.38
N GLU A 95 11.71 -1.52 13.97
CA GLU A 95 10.86 -1.31 12.79
C GLU A 95 9.91 -0.12 12.93
N LEU A 96 9.38 0.12 14.13
CA LEU A 96 8.49 1.23 14.44
C LEU A 96 9.24 2.55 14.53
N GLU A 97 10.46 2.56 15.08
CA GLU A 97 11.32 3.74 15.10
C GLU A 97 11.70 4.18 13.68
N ALA A 98 11.99 3.23 12.78
CA ALA A 98 12.27 3.51 11.38
C ALA A 98 11.02 3.86 10.53
N LEU A 99 9.81 3.75 11.07
CA LEU A 99 8.58 3.89 10.30
C LEU A 99 8.35 5.33 9.81
N ASP A 100 8.64 6.32 10.64
CA ASP A 100 8.45 7.72 10.27
C ASP A 100 9.42 8.16 9.17
N GLU A 101 10.64 7.64 9.17
CA GLU A 101 11.60 7.82 8.07
C GLU A 101 11.06 7.22 6.76
N LYS A 102 10.57 5.97 6.80
CA LYS A 102 9.95 5.32 5.63
C LYS A 102 8.76 6.11 5.09
N ARG A 103 7.92 6.69 5.96
CA ARG A 103 6.79 7.54 5.57
C ARG A 103 7.26 8.82 4.90
N LEU A 104 8.28 9.47 5.46
CA LEU A 104 8.86 10.67 4.89
C LEU A 104 9.44 10.41 3.50
N GLU A 105 10.22 9.34 3.34
CA GLU A 105 10.75 8.94 2.03
C GLU A 105 9.64 8.66 1.01
N ALA A 106 8.60 7.93 1.42
CA ALA A 106 7.46 7.63 0.56
C ALA A 106 6.74 8.90 0.10
N GLN A 107 6.60 9.88 0.98
CA GLN A 107 6.03 11.19 0.66
C GLN A 107 6.90 11.95 -0.35
N GLN A 108 8.22 12.05 -0.11
CA GLN A 108 9.15 12.72 -1.03
C GLN A 108 9.13 12.09 -2.42
N ARG A 109 9.08 10.75 -2.51
CA ARG A 109 8.97 10.01 -3.78
C ARG A 109 7.65 10.34 -4.50
N LEU A 110 6.55 10.41 -3.76
CA LEU A 110 5.23 10.77 -4.29
C LEU A 110 5.23 12.19 -4.87
N GLU A 111 5.79 13.16 -4.15
CA GLU A 111 5.91 14.55 -4.60
C GLU A 111 6.76 14.63 -5.88
N CYS A 112 7.93 13.98 -5.90
CA CYS A 112 8.77 13.88 -7.09
C CYS A 112 8.05 13.23 -8.28
N TYR A 113 7.22 12.22 -8.03
CA TYR A 113 6.43 11.56 -9.07
C TYR A 113 5.35 12.49 -9.63
N GLN A 114 4.63 13.21 -8.77
CA GLN A 114 3.62 14.19 -9.17
C GLN A 114 4.23 15.34 -9.97
N ALA A 115 5.38 15.87 -9.53
CA ALA A 115 6.11 16.91 -10.25
C ALA A 115 6.48 16.47 -11.68
N ARG A 116 7.06 15.26 -11.81
CA ARG A 116 7.40 14.67 -13.12
C ARG A 116 6.18 14.48 -14.03
N LEU A 117 5.07 14.02 -13.47
CA LEU A 117 3.81 13.89 -14.22
C LEU A 117 3.29 15.24 -14.70
N SER A 118 3.26 16.25 -13.83
CA SER A 118 2.79 17.59 -14.19
C SER A 118 3.62 18.19 -15.32
N TRP A 119 4.95 18.05 -15.25
CA TRP A 119 5.87 18.52 -16.28
C TRP A 119 5.61 17.81 -17.63
N ALA A 120 5.46 16.48 -17.61
CA ALA A 120 5.24 15.71 -18.83
C ALA A 120 3.88 16.01 -19.48
N LEU A 121 2.84 16.30 -18.69
CA LEU A 121 1.53 16.69 -19.19
C LEU A 121 1.57 18.10 -19.80
N ASN A 122 2.18 19.06 -19.12
CA ASN A 122 2.31 20.43 -19.61
C ASN A 122 3.13 20.50 -20.90
N LYS A 123 4.19 19.69 -21.02
CA LYS A 123 4.99 19.60 -22.25
C LYS A 123 4.22 19.03 -23.45
N LYS A 124 3.23 18.16 -23.22
CA LYS A 124 2.40 17.58 -24.30
C LYS A 124 1.26 18.50 -24.74
N ALA A 125 0.94 19.51 -23.95
CA ALA A 125 -0.13 20.48 -24.22
C ALA A 125 0.38 21.75 -24.92
N ALA A 126 1.70 21.90 -25.07
CA ALA A 126 2.39 22.95 -25.81
C ALA A 126 2.87 22.40 -27.16
#